data_AF-A0A358U726-F1
#
_entry.id   AF-A0A358U726-F1
#
_cell.length_a   1.000
_cell.length_b   1.000
_cell.length_c   1.000
_cell.angle_alpha   90.00
_cell.angle_beta   90.00
_cell.angle_gamma   90.00
#
_symmetry.space_group_name_H-M   'P 1'
#
loop_
_entity.id
_entity.type
_entity.pdbx_description
1 polymer ?
#
loop_
_entity_poly.entity_id
_entity_poly.type
_entity_poly.pdbx_seq_one_letter_code
_entity_poly.pdbx_strand_id
1 'polypeptide(L)'
;MSVFNGQRLAPEIFKIDTERMRKGWYSDAYFLNIVKILETVSKEGYRFQGKCEVKEIPEDKLAQVKNGDIVVEMQFFTRRKPYSLVAGVDEALTILKECTGYYDEDGNFVNMYHTLEVEAVEDGTFVTYDGDPMSVQPVLKVRGVYRYFALLETPILGVLSEATRVATNVFNVLKAAKGKDILFFPARFVHYKMQALHGYAYSLAVQAYNDKYGKKSKTFVSTDDQADWWGGKAGGTIAHASIAAFLGDTAETMMQFCRIMPLEIPRIALVDFHNDCIGDSQSVMKRMFDKYWSLLKEGNKEEARKYQLFGVRPDTSGNMRDKAIPPFGDKKLDCGVNPRLIWALRNAINAAFKQWDIPFDAILVAKEWCQAIKIIVTGGFNAKKITMFEELEVPVDIYGVGSSLLENSDETNNDFTSDIVRVKIDDSWVEMHKVGRGPCDNPNLNSIA
;
A
#
# COMPACT_ATOMS: atom_id res chain seq x y z
N MET A 1 -10.53 6.39 -10.60
CA MET A 1 -11.46 6.98 -9.62
C MET A 1 -11.52 5.95 -8.52
N SER A 2 -11.71 6.35 -7.26
CA SER A 2 -11.92 5.33 -6.23
C SER A 2 -13.40 4.95 -6.15
N VAL A 3 -13.70 3.68 -5.89
CA VAL A 3 -15.08 3.21 -5.64
C VAL A 3 -15.71 3.87 -4.41
N PHE A 4 -14.93 4.55 -3.56
CA PHE A 4 -15.38 5.13 -2.30
C PHE A 4 -15.80 6.60 -2.40
N ASN A 5 -15.16 7.37 -3.28
CA ASN A 5 -15.42 8.81 -3.40
C ASN A 5 -15.91 9.24 -4.79
N GLY A 6 -15.88 8.36 -5.79
CA GLY A 6 -16.31 8.69 -7.15
C GLY A 6 -15.44 9.75 -7.84
N GLN A 7 -14.17 9.91 -7.42
CA GLN A 7 -13.25 10.91 -7.96
C GLN A 7 -11.96 10.26 -8.45
N ARG A 8 -11.49 10.64 -9.65
CA ARG A 8 -10.17 10.27 -10.17
C ARG A 8 -9.10 11.13 -9.53
N LEU A 9 -7.94 10.56 -9.28
CA LEU A 9 -6.75 11.34 -8.94
C LEU A 9 -6.35 12.22 -10.14
N ALA A 10 -5.88 13.43 -9.84
CA ALA A 10 -5.46 14.38 -10.86
C ALA A 10 -4.13 13.91 -11.51
N PRO A 11 -4.00 13.96 -12.85
CA PRO A 11 -2.79 13.56 -13.58
C PRO A 11 -1.47 14.10 -13.02
N GLU A 12 -1.48 15.34 -12.54
CA GLU A 12 -0.28 16.07 -12.09
C GLU A 12 0.33 15.45 -10.82
N ILE A 13 -0.48 14.73 -10.02
CA ILE A 13 -0.06 14.07 -8.78
C ILE A 13 0.96 12.96 -9.06
N PHE A 14 0.84 12.29 -10.21
CA PHE A 14 1.69 11.15 -10.57
C PHE A 14 3.11 11.57 -11.00
N LYS A 15 3.33 12.86 -11.31
CA LYS A 15 4.65 13.41 -11.70
C LYS A 15 5.32 12.58 -12.82
N ILE A 16 4.54 12.13 -13.81
CA ILE A 16 5.00 11.27 -14.91
C ILE A 16 6.08 12.00 -15.73
N ASP A 17 7.25 11.35 -15.90
CA ASP A 17 8.30 11.77 -16.85
C ASP A 17 7.83 11.47 -18.28
N THR A 18 6.90 12.29 -18.79
CA THR A 18 6.27 12.08 -20.10
C THR A 18 7.28 12.10 -21.24
N GLU A 19 8.34 12.88 -21.14
CA GLU A 19 9.39 12.95 -22.17
C GLU A 19 10.07 11.60 -22.35
N ARG A 20 10.53 10.98 -21.26
CA ARG A 20 11.19 9.67 -21.31
C ARG A 20 10.22 8.53 -21.53
N MET A 21 9.00 8.63 -20.99
CA MET A 21 7.94 7.63 -21.18
C MET A 21 7.59 7.47 -22.66
N ARG A 22 7.35 8.58 -23.36
CA ARG A 22 7.04 8.60 -24.81
C ARG A 22 8.19 8.06 -25.67
N LYS A 23 9.43 8.12 -25.19
CA LYS A 23 10.62 7.58 -25.87
C LYS A 23 10.89 6.11 -25.53
N GLY A 24 10.05 5.47 -24.71
CA GLY A 24 10.21 4.06 -24.31
C GLY A 24 11.34 3.82 -23.30
N TRP A 25 11.82 4.85 -22.58
CA TRP A 25 12.93 4.71 -21.64
C TRP A 25 12.65 3.72 -20.50
N TYR A 26 11.38 3.60 -20.12
CA TYR A 26 10.90 2.73 -19.05
C TYR A 26 10.33 1.40 -19.57
N SER A 27 10.49 1.13 -20.87
CA SER A 27 9.90 0.00 -21.55
C SER A 27 10.95 -1.05 -21.86
N ASP A 28 10.55 -2.32 -21.91
CA ASP A 28 11.45 -3.37 -22.37
C ASP A 28 11.91 -3.09 -23.81
N ALA A 29 13.21 -3.30 -24.07
CA ALA A 29 13.83 -2.89 -25.34
C ALA A 29 13.16 -3.50 -26.59
N TYR A 30 12.51 -4.65 -26.45
CA TYR A 30 11.81 -5.29 -27.56
C TYR A 30 10.57 -4.49 -28.00
N PHE A 31 9.92 -3.73 -27.13
CA PHE A 31 8.80 -2.87 -27.54
C PHE A 31 9.24 -1.74 -28.45
N LEU A 32 10.45 -1.19 -28.24
CA LEU A 32 11.02 -0.20 -29.16
C LEU A 32 11.25 -0.79 -30.55
N ASN A 33 11.74 -2.03 -30.61
CA ASN A 33 11.90 -2.74 -31.88
C ASN A 33 10.55 -3.03 -32.55
N ILE A 34 9.55 -3.46 -31.77
CA ILE A 34 8.19 -3.72 -32.27
C ILE A 34 7.58 -2.44 -32.84
N VAL A 35 7.61 -1.32 -32.11
CA VAL A 35 7.07 -0.06 -32.60
C VAL A 35 7.80 0.39 -33.87
N LYS A 36 9.14 0.30 -33.91
CA LYS A 36 9.90 0.62 -35.11
C LYS A 36 9.50 -0.24 -36.32
N ILE A 37 9.29 -1.54 -36.12
CA ILE A 37 8.81 -2.43 -37.18
C ILE A 37 7.43 -1.96 -37.66
N LEU A 38 6.47 -1.78 -36.74
CA LEU A 38 5.09 -1.42 -37.05
C LEU A 38 4.98 -0.04 -37.72
N GLU A 39 5.78 0.94 -37.30
CA GLU A 39 5.86 2.25 -37.94
C GLU A 39 6.44 2.17 -39.35
N THR A 40 7.50 1.38 -39.54
CA THR A 40 8.13 1.21 -40.86
C THR A 40 7.14 0.58 -41.84
N VAL A 41 6.50 -0.53 -41.44
CA VAL A 41 5.55 -1.23 -42.32
C VAL A 41 4.26 -0.42 -42.54
N SER A 42 3.88 0.47 -41.61
CA SER A 42 2.81 1.45 -41.84
C SER A 42 3.19 2.46 -42.92
N LYS A 43 4.40 3.05 -42.83
CA LYS A 43 4.93 4.01 -43.83
C LYS A 43 5.08 3.39 -45.22
N GLU A 44 5.48 2.12 -45.29
CA GLU A 44 5.60 1.37 -46.55
C GLU A 44 4.24 0.94 -47.14
N GLY A 45 3.15 1.09 -46.38
CA GLY A 45 1.84 0.58 -46.78
C GLY A 45 1.81 -0.95 -46.88
N TYR A 46 2.65 -1.64 -46.11
CA TYR A 46 2.75 -3.09 -46.09
C TYR A 46 1.39 -3.71 -45.74
N ARG A 47 1.10 -4.83 -46.41
CA ARG A 47 -0.05 -5.66 -46.13
C ARG A 47 0.39 -7.07 -45.82
N PHE A 48 -0.35 -7.76 -44.97
CA PHE A 48 0.01 -9.09 -44.50
C PHE A 48 0.20 -10.08 -45.67
N GLN A 49 1.37 -10.70 -45.72
CA GLN A 49 1.73 -11.73 -46.73
C GLN A 49 1.99 -13.11 -46.08
N GLY A 50 1.77 -13.22 -44.78
CA GLY A 50 2.03 -14.44 -44.02
C GLY A 50 0.89 -15.45 -44.10
N LYS A 51 0.99 -16.49 -43.26
CA LYS A 51 -0.08 -17.47 -43.06
C LYS A 51 -0.79 -17.17 -41.75
N CYS A 52 -2.11 -17.25 -41.74
CA CYS A 52 -2.92 -17.17 -40.53
C CYS A 52 -3.54 -18.56 -40.28
N GLU A 53 -3.45 -19.05 -39.04
CA GLU A 53 -4.02 -20.35 -38.66
C GLU A 53 -5.53 -20.26 -38.34
N VAL A 54 -6.07 -19.05 -38.18
CA VAL A 54 -7.49 -18.79 -37.96
C VAL A 54 -8.24 -18.93 -39.28
N LYS A 55 -8.96 -20.04 -39.44
CA LYS A 55 -9.60 -20.46 -40.70
C LYS A 55 -10.80 -19.60 -41.07
N GLU A 56 -11.35 -18.88 -40.10
CA GLU A 56 -12.54 -18.03 -40.22
C GLU A 56 -12.25 -16.73 -40.98
N ILE A 57 -10.98 -16.39 -41.24
CA ILE A 57 -10.60 -15.19 -41.97
C ILE A 57 -10.31 -15.55 -43.45
N PRO A 58 -11.13 -15.07 -44.41
CA PRO A 58 -10.87 -15.24 -45.83
C PRO A 58 -9.49 -14.71 -46.27
N GLU A 59 -8.83 -15.42 -47.21
CA GLU A 59 -7.49 -15.05 -47.69
C GLU A 59 -7.44 -13.65 -48.32
N ASP A 60 -8.49 -13.26 -49.04
CA ASP A 60 -8.62 -11.93 -49.64
C ASP A 60 -8.68 -10.82 -48.58
N LYS A 61 -9.30 -11.09 -47.43
CA LYS A 61 -9.33 -10.17 -46.29
C LYS A 61 -7.99 -10.12 -45.56
N LEU A 62 -7.35 -11.27 -45.37
CA LEU A 62 -5.99 -11.34 -44.78
C LEU A 62 -5.00 -10.49 -45.58
N ALA A 63 -5.03 -10.59 -46.91
CA ALA A 63 -4.17 -9.81 -47.81
C ALA A 63 -4.43 -8.29 -47.76
N GLN A 64 -5.54 -7.84 -47.16
CA GLN A 64 -5.86 -6.42 -46.98
C GLN A 64 -5.36 -5.86 -45.64
N VAL A 65 -5.03 -6.71 -44.67
CA VAL A 65 -4.64 -6.28 -43.32
C VAL A 65 -3.38 -5.41 -43.36
N LYS A 66 -3.48 -4.18 -42.85
CA LYS A 66 -2.35 -3.26 -42.67
C LYS A 66 -1.74 -3.45 -41.28
N ASN A 67 -0.72 -4.31 -41.16
CA ASN A 67 -0.17 -4.69 -39.86
C ASN A 67 0.37 -3.52 -39.04
N GLY A 68 0.93 -2.50 -39.70
CA GLY A 68 1.44 -1.31 -39.01
C GLY A 68 0.35 -0.47 -38.33
N ASP A 69 -0.89 -0.57 -38.80
CA ASP A 69 -2.05 0.17 -38.29
C ASP A 69 -3.12 -0.77 -37.74
N ILE A 70 -2.72 -1.98 -37.33
CA ILE A 70 -3.67 -2.98 -36.85
C ILE A 70 -4.30 -2.52 -35.53
N VAL A 71 -5.62 -2.59 -35.48
CA VAL A 71 -6.40 -2.30 -34.27
C VAL A 71 -6.54 -3.59 -33.47
N VAL A 72 -6.26 -3.52 -32.18
CA VAL A 72 -6.25 -4.69 -31.28
C VAL A 72 -7.08 -4.42 -30.04
N GLU A 73 -7.58 -5.46 -29.39
CA GLU A 73 -8.06 -5.42 -28.00
C GLU A 73 -6.99 -6.06 -27.13
N MET A 74 -6.44 -5.27 -26.20
CA MET A 74 -5.46 -5.71 -25.23
C MET A 74 -6.06 -5.63 -23.84
N GLN A 75 -5.92 -6.70 -23.06
CA GLN A 75 -6.48 -6.80 -21.71
C GLN A 75 -5.37 -6.93 -20.66
N PHE A 76 -5.49 -6.18 -19.57
CA PHE A 76 -4.56 -6.19 -18.44
C PHE A 76 -5.24 -6.85 -17.23
N PHE A 77 -4.58 -7.84 -16.64
CA PHE A 77 -5.16 -8.64 -15.56
C PHE A 77 -4.07 -9.19 -14.61
N THR A 78 -4.49 -9.66 -13.44
CA THR A 78 -3.62 -10.36 -12.48
C THR A 78 -4.22 -11.72 -12.11
N ARG A 79 -3.38 -12.60 -11.56
CA ARG A 79 -3.75 -13.98 -11.21
C ARG A 79 -3.56 -14.31 -9.74
N ARG A 80 -3.49 -13.29 -8.88
CA ARG A 80 -3.41 -13.52 -7.44
C ARG A 80 -4.68 -14.21 -6.94
N LYS A 81 -4.49 -15.27 -6.14
CA LYS A 81 -5.58 -15.95 -5.44
C LYS A 81 -5.64 -15.52 -3.97
N PRO A 82 -6.83 -15.54 -3.35
CA PRO A 82 -8.14 -15.70 -3.99
C PRO A 82 -8.68 -14.40 -4.60
N TYR A 83 -8.08 -13.26 -4.27
CA TYR A 83 -8.49 -11.95 -4.76
C TYR A 83 -7.33 -10.95 -4.80
N SER A 84 -7.55 -9.86 -5.53
CA SER A 84 -6.75 -8.64 -5.51
C SER A 84 -7.65 -7.44 -5.23
N LEU A 85 -7.17 -6.51 -4.41
CA LEU A 85 -7.73 -5.17 -4.25
C LEU A 85 -7.01 -4.23 -5.22
N VAL A 86 -7.64 -3.94 -6.36
CA VAL A 86 -7.04 -3.20 -7.48
C VAL A 86 -6.68 -1.77 -7.05
N ALA A 87 -5.48 -1.34 -7.39
CA ALA A 87 -5.00 0.02 -7.22
C ALA A 87 -4.03 0.40 -8.36
N GLY A 88 -3.87 1.70 -8.61
CA GLY A 88 -2.96 2.24 -9.64
C GLY A 88 -3.61 2.45 -11.01
N VAL A 89 -4.94 2.31 -11.11
CA VAL A 89 -5.64 2.45 -12.40
C VAL A 89 -5.58 3.89 -12.90
N ASP A 90 -5.74 4.88 -12.03
CA ASP A 90 -5.69 6.29 -12.46
C ASP A 90 -4.30 6.71 -12.99
N GLU A 91 -3.23 6.14 -12.44
CA GLU A 91 -1.87 6.34 -12.95
C GLU A 91 -1.72 5.69 -14.33
N ALA A 92 -2.17 4.44 -14.49
CA ALA A 92 -2.16 3.74 -15.78
C ALA A 92 -2.97 4.48 -16.87
N LEU A 93 -4.15 4.98 -16.53
CA LEU A 93 -4.97 5.79 -17.43
C LEU A 93 -4.28 7.12 -17.79
N THR A 94 -3.55 7.73 -16.85
CA THR A 94 -2.78 8.94 -17.12
C THR A 94 -1.59 8.64 -18.06
N ILE A 95 -0.90 7.52 -17.88
CA ILE A 95 0.16 7.06 -18.79
C ILE A 95 -0.41 6.91 -20.21
N LEU A 96 -1.55 6.23 -20.39
CA LEU A 96 -2.22 6.12 -21.69
C LEU A 96 -2.56 7.50 -22.26
N LYS A 97 -3.22 8.34 -21.46
CA LYS A 97 -3.66 9.67 -21.88
C LYS A 97 -2.51 10.54 -22.36
N GLU A 98 -1.42 10.58 -21.62
CA GLU A 98 -0.30 11.48 -21.90
C GLU A 98 0.70 10.90 -22.91
N CYS A 99 0.80 9.58 -23.04
CA CYS A 99 1.91 8.93 -23.73
C CYS A 99 1.51 8.03 -24.91
N THR A 100 0.21 7.84 -25.19
CA THR A 100 -0.22 7.17 -26.44
C THR A 100 0.03 8.07 -27.64
N GLY A 101 0.80 7.60 -28.62
CA GLY A 101 1.13 8.39 -29.80
C GLY A 101 2.36 7.91 -30.55
N TYR A 102 2.90 8.80 -31.38
CA TYR A 102 4.13 8.60 -32.15
C TYR A 102 4.84 9.94 -32.35
N TYR A 103 6.09 9.91 -32.83
CA TYR A 103 6.81 11.12 -33.23
C TYR A 103 6.70 11.32 -34.75
N ASP A 104 6.31 12.51 -35.18
CA ASP A 104 6.26 12.89 -36.59
C ASP A 104 7.67 13.11 -37.18
N GLU A 105 7.74 13.44 -38.47
CA GLU A 105 9.01 13.64 -39.18
C GLU A 105 9.82 14.84 -38.64
N ASP A 106 9.15 15.81 -38.03
CA ASP A 106 9.76 16.99 -37.41
C ASP A 106 10.20 16.72 -35.97
N GLY A 107 9.95 15.51 -35.45
CA GLY A 107 10.29 15.11 -34.08
C GLY A 107 9.31 15.63 -33.02
N ASN A 108 8.11 16.08 -33.41
CA ASN A 108 7.05 16.45 -32.48
C ASN A 108 6.24 15.21 -32.09
N PHE A 109 5.86 15.13 -30.81
CA PHE A 109 4.99 14.05 -30.35
C PHE A 109 3.53 14.32 -30.73
N VAL A 110 2.95 13.40 -31.51
CA VAL A 110 1.53 13.42 -31.89
C VAL A 110 0.77 12.48 -30.96
N ASN A 111 -0.05 13.05 -30.07
CA ASN A 111 -0.86 12.28 -29.12
C ASN A 111 -2.08 11.67 -29.82
N MET A 112 -2.24 10.35 -29.69
CA MET A 112 -3.29 9.56 -30.33
C MET A 112 -4.26 8.93 -29.33
N TYR A 113 -4.27 9.38 -28.07
CA TYR A 113 -5.17 8.84 -27.04
C TYR A 113 -6.64 8.91 -27.43
N HIS A 114 -7.04 9.99 -28.12
CA HIS A 114 -8.42 10.18 -28.62
C HIS A 114 -8.90 9.13 -29.63
N THR A 115 -8.00 8.27 -30.12
CA THR A 115 -8.34 7.15 -31.01
C THR A 115 -8.49 5.81 -30.29
N LEU A 116 -8.24 5.77 -28.98
CA LEU A 116 -8.40 4.58 -28.17
C LEU A 116 -9.82 4.51 -27.62
N GLU A 117 -10.39 3.31 -27.59
CA GLU A 117 -11.52 2.99 -26.71
C GLU A 117 -10.94 2.34 -25.45
N VAL A 118 -11.21 2.94 -24.29
CA VAL A 118 -10.62 2.48 -23.03
C VAL A 118 -11.72 2.10 -22.04
N GLU A 119 -11.65 0.89 -21.50
CA GLU A 119 -12.49 0.46 -20.38
C GLU A 119 -11.61 0.13 -19.19
N ALA A 120 -11.98 0.59 -17.99
CA ALA A 120 -11.23 0.28 -16.77
C ALA A 120 -12.14 0.11 -15.57
N VAL A 121 -11.67 -0.66 -14.59
CA VAL A 121 -12.28 -0.69 -13.25
C VAL A 121 -11.85 0.53 -12.45
N GLU A 122 -12.51 0.78 -11.34
CA GLU A 122 -12.10 1.82 -10.41
C GLU A 122 -11.12 1.28 -9.35
N ASP A 123 -10.25 2.16 -8.85
CA ASP A 123 -9.38 1.84 -7.72
C ASP A 123 -10.22 1.45 -6.50
N GLY A 124 -9.80 0.40 -5.79
CA GLY A 124 -10.57 -0.22 -4.70
C GLY A 124 -11.51 -1.34 -5.16
N THR A 125 -11.60 -1.63 -6.46
CA THR A 125 -12.34 -2.79 -6.97
C THR A 125 -11.68 -4.10 -6.54
N PHE A 126 -12.48 -5.07 -6.11
CA PHE A 126 -11.99 -6.44 -5.92
C PHE A 126 -12.10 -7.23 -7.22
N VAL A 127 -11.03 -7.92 -7.58
CA VAL A 127 -11.03 -8.96 -8.63
C VAL A 127 -10.64 -10.30 -8.04
N THR A 128 -11.13 -11.39 -8.64
CA THR A 128 -10.89 -12.77 -8.19
C THR A 128 -10.29 -13.61 -9.31
N TYR A 129 -9.53 -14.62 -8.92
CA TYR A 129 -8.99 -15.63 -9.83
C TYR A 129 -9.16 -17.03 -9.23
N ASP A 130 -9.83 -17.92 -9.96
CA ASP A 130 -10.10 -19.29 -9.52
C ASP A 130 -8.96 -20.25 -9.87
N GLY A 131 -8.14 -19.93 -10.87
CA GLY A 131 -7.06 -20.77 -11.37
C GLY A 131 -7.12 -21.07 -12.84
N ASP A 132 -8.22 -20.77 -13.52
CA ASP A 132 -8.37 -20.98 -14.94
C ASP A 132 -7.83 -19.76 -15.72
N PRO A 133 -6.72 -19.91 -16.49
CA PRO A 133 -6.17 -18.83 -17.31
C PRO A 133 -7.14 -18.25 -18.35
N MET A 134 -8.22 -18.98 -18.68
CA MET A 134 -9.30 -18.56 -19.59
C MET A 134 -10.42 -17.78 -18.89
N SER A 135 -10.35 -17.63 -17.56
CA SER A 135 -11.36 -16.98 -16.72
C SER A 135 -10.70 -15.94 -15.80
N VAL A 136 -9.95 -15.00 -16.38
CA VAL A 136 -9.36 -13.87 -15.63
C VAL A 136 -10.33 -12.68 -15.61
N GLN A 137 -10.22 -11.82 -14.60
CA GLN A 137 -10.98 -10.56 -14.56
C GLN A 137 -10.08 -9.39 -15.00
N PRO A 138 -10.21 -8.91 -16.24
CA PRO A 138 -9.43 -7.77 -16.71
C PRO A 138 -9.78 -6.51 -15.92
N VAL A 139 -8.76 -5.71 -15.58
CA VAL A 139 -8.90 -4.43 -14.88
C VAL A 139 -8.89 -3.25 -15.84
N LEU A 140 -8.30 -3.44 -17.02
CA LEU A 140 -8.16 -2.44 -18.08
C LEU A 140 -8.24 -3.18 -19.43
N LYS A 141 -9.06 -2.66 -20.33
CA LYS A 141 -9.13 -3.05 -21.74
C LYS A 141 -8.81 -1.82 -22.59
N VAL A 142 -7.89 -1.97 -23.52
CA VAL A 142 -7.52 -0.92 -24.47
C VAL A 142 -7.78 -1.44 -25.88
N ARG A 143 -8.58 -0.70 -26.65
CA ARG A 143 -8.80 -0.97 -28.07
C ARG A 143 -8.29 0.19 -28.90
N GLY A 144 -7.48 -0.12 -29.91
CA GLY A 144 -6.92 0.91 -30.79
C GLY A 144 -5.73 0.39 -31.58
N VAL A 145 -5.10 1.29 -32.33
CA VAL A 145 -3.92 0.96 -33.15
C VAL A 145 -2.73 0.59 -32.23
N TYR A 146 -2.27 -0.66 -32.32
CA TYR A 146 -1.32 -1.23 -31.36
C TYR A 146 -0.01 -0.42 -31.23
N ARG A 147 0.56 0.03 -32.35
CA ARG A 147 1.84 0.77 -32.34
C ARG A 147 1.81 2.06 -31.52
N TYR A 148 0.63 2.65 -31.29
CA TYR A 148 0.51 3.89 -30.51
C TYR A 148 0.64 3.69 -29.01
N PHE A 149 0.45 2.48 -28.49
CA PHE A 149 0.50 2.20 -27.05
C PHE A 149 1.31 0.97 -26.66
N ALA A 150 1.87 0.22 -27.61
CA ALA A 150 2.72 -0.95 -27.34
C ALA A 150 3.88 -0.63 -26.38
N LEU A 151 4.50 0.56 -26.48
CA LEU A 151 5.57 0.98 -25.58
C LEU A 151 5.12 1.13 -24.12
N LEU A 152 3.84 1.34 -23.88
CA LEU A 152 3.31 1.65 -22.55
C LEU A 152 3.02 0.40 -21.72
N GLU A 153 3.17 -0.81 -22.30
CA GLU A 153 2.88 -2.06 -21.63
C GLU A 153 3.69 -2.23 -20.33
N THR A 154 5.03 -2.20 -20.39
CA THR A 154 5.91 -2.33 -19.21
C THR A 154 5.55 -1.35 -18.07
N PRO A 155 5.44 -0.02 -18.30
CA PRO A 155 5.13 0.91 -17.21
C PRO A 155 3.70 0.75 -16.68
N ILE A 156 2.70 0.46 -17.52
CA ILE A 156 1.32 0.21 -17.06
C ILE A 156 1.25 -1.03 -16.18
N LEU A 157 1.91 -2.12 -16.56
CA LEU A 157 1.98 -3.33 -15.74
C LEU A 157 2.67 -3.04 -14.40
N GLY A 158 3.73 -2.25 -14.40
CA GLY A 158 4.47 -1.87 -13.19
C GLY A 158 3.60 -1.13 -12.16
N VAL A 159 2.87 -0.09 -12.58
CA VAL A 159 2.04 0.70 -11.67
C VAL A 159 0.87 -0.10 -11.10
N LEU A 160 0.24 -0.95 -11.91
CA LEU A 160 -0.86 -1.82 -11.48
C LEU A 160 -0.38 -2.91 -10.52
N SER A 161 0.75 -3.56 -10.81
CA SER A 161 1.29 -4.65 -10.01
C SER A 161 1.66 -4.20 -8.60
N GLU A 162 2.45 -3.12 -8.51
CA GLU A 162 2.97 -2.64 -7.24
C GLU A 162 1.85 -2.15 -6.31
N ALA A 163 1.00 -1.26 -6.82
CA ALA A 163 -0.07 -0.66 -6.03
C ALA A 163 -1.08 -1.72 -5.57
N THR A 164 -1.53 -2.60 -6.48
CA THR A 164 -2.50 -3.65 -6.17
C THR A 164 -1.93 -4.65 -5.15
N ARG A 165 -0.65 -5.00 -5.26
CA ARG A 165 0.01 -5.89 -4.30
C ARG A 165 0.01 -5.31 -2.89
N VAL A 166 0.43 -4.06 -2.75
CA VAL A 166 0.48 -3.37 -1.46
C VAL A 166 -0.92 -3.19 -0.88
N ALA A 167 -1.90 -2.76 -1.68
CA ALA A 167 -3.29 -2.61 -1.24
C ALA A 167 -3.85 -3.95 -0.73
N THR A 168 -3.64 -5.03 -1.46
CA THR A 168 -4.11 -6.36 -1.07
C THR A 168 -3.42 -6.88 0.20
N ASN A 169 -2.11 -6.67 0.34
CA ASN A 169 -1.35 -7.06 1.52
C ASN A 169 -1.83 -6.30 2.77
N VAL A 170 -2.03 -4.99 2.66
CA VAL A 170 -2.59 -4.15 3.73
C VAL A 170 -3.99 -4.61 4.12
N PHE A 171 -4.86 -4.87 3.13
CA PHE A 171 -6.21 -5.34 3.37
C PHE A 171 -6.23 -6.67 4.15
N ASN A 172 -5.31 -7.59 3.82
CA ASN A 172 -5.18 -8.86 4.54
C ASN A 172 -4.67 -8.69 5.97
N VAL A 173 -3.77 -7.74 6.20
CA VAL A 173 -3.31 -7.36 7.54
C VAL A 173 -4.44 -6.74 8.36
N LEU A 174 -5.27 -5.88 7.78
CA LEU A 174 -6.45 -5.30 8.44
C LEU A 174 -7.48 -6.37 8.83
N LYS A 175 -7.69 -7.36 7.95
CA LYS A 175 -8.51 -8.54 8.26
C LYS A 175 -7.93 -9.33 9.43
N ALA A 176 -6.63 -9.61 9.43
CA ALA A 176 -5.97 -10.30 10.54
C ALA A 176 -6.11 -9.52 11.85
N ALA A 177 -5.99 -8.19 11.80
CA ALA A 177 -6.09 -7.28 12.96
C ALA A 177 -7.53 -7.02 13.45
N LYS A 178 -8.55 -7.66 12.84
CA LYS A 178 -9.97 -7.48 13.17
C LYS A 178 -10.42 -5.99 13.19
N GLY A 179 -9.76 -5.15 12.38
CA GLY A 179 -10.07 -3.73 12.24
C GLY A 179 -9.39 -2.81 13.25
N LYS A 180 -8.43 -3.30 14.03
CA LYS A 180 -7.51 -2.44 14.77
C LYS A 180 -6.65 -1.61 13.81
N ASP A 181 -6.29 -0.40 14.23
CA ASP A 181 -5.52 0.52 13.41
C ASP A 181 -4.13 -0.06 13.08
N ILE A 182 -3.64 0.24 11.88
CA ILE A 182 -2.32 -0.20 11.40
C ILE A 182 -1.44 1.03 11.17
N LEU A 183 -0.28 1.09 11.82
CA LEU A 183 0.76 2.07 11.49
C LEU A 183 1.53 1.59 10.26
N PHE A 184 1.44 2.34 9.16
CA PHE A 184 2.05 2.02 7.89
C PHE A 184 3.52 2.45 7.86
N PHE A 185 4.42 1.55 8.31
CA PHE A 185 5.87 1.80 8.42
C PHE A 185 6.76 1.13 7.36
N PRO A 186 6.35 0.93 6.09
CA PRO A 186 7.22 0.32 5.10
C PRO A 186 8.20 1.28 4.40
N ALA A 187 8.11 2.60 4.63
CA ALA A 187 8.81 3.65 3.87
C ALA A 187 10.33 3.45 3.70
N ARG A 188 10.98 2.74 4.64
CA ARG A 188 12.42 2.48 4.65
C ARG A 188 12.85 1.21 3.91
N PHE A 189 11.91 0.39 3.45
CA PHE A 189 12.20 -0.90 2.81
C PHE A 189 12.11 -0.83 1.27
N VAL A 190 11.93 0.37 0.72
CA VAL A 190 11.85 0.62 -0.70
C VAL A 190 12.51 1.97 -1.02
N HIS A 191 12.81 2.20 -2.29
CA HIS A 191 13.27 3.50 -2.76
C HIS A 191 12.23 4.59 -2.48
N TYR A 192 12.67 5.77 -2.02
CA TYR A 192 11.80 6.83 -1.51
C TYR A 192 10.70 7.29 -2.49
N LYS A 193 10.97 7.21 -3.80
CA LYS A 193 10.00 7.57 -4.86
C LYS A 193 8.73 6.71 -4.88
N MET A 194 8.70 5.59 -4.16
CA MET A 194 7.53 4.70 -4.10
C MET A 194 6.58 5.05 -2.95
N GLN A 195 6.95 5.97 -2.07
CA GLN A 195 6.22 6.23 -0.83
C GLN A 195 4.79 6.71 -1.09
N ALA A 196 4.59 7.66 -2.01
CA ALA A 196 3.26 8.14 -2.36
C ALA A 196 2.33 7.06 -2.92
N LEU A 197 2.82 6.25 -3.87
CA LEU A 197 2.09 5.10 -4.43
C LEU A 197 1.68 4.11 -3.32
N HIS A 198 2.63 3.74 -2.47
CA HIS A 198 2.39 2.79 -1.36
C HIS A 198 1.40 3.33 -0.34
N GLY A 199 1.51 4.62 -0.01
CA GLY A 199 0.60 5.27 0.92
C GLY A 199 -0.83 5.41 0.39
N TYR A 200 -0.99 5.67 -0.91
CA TYR A 200 -2.28 5.63 -1.58
C TYR A 200 -2.89 4.22 -1.54
N ALA A 201 -2.12 3.18 -1.91
CA ALA A 201 -2.56 1.79 -1.83
C ALA A 201 -2.99 1.38 -0.41
N TYR A 202 -2.26 1.83 0.61
CA TYR A 202 -2.64 1.67 2.02
C TYR A 202 -3.98 2.37 2.34
N SER A 203 -4.15 3.63 1.91
CA SER A 203 -5.38 4.39 2.15
C SER A 203 -6.61 3.71 1.52
N LEU A 204 -6.46 3.16 0.31
CA LEU A 204 -7.51 2.41 -0.38
C LEU A 204 -7.87 1.13 0.37
N ALA A 205 -6.87 0.40 0.87
CA ALA A 205 -7.10 -0.82 1.64
C ALA A 205 -7.84 -0.56 2.96
N VAL A 206 -7.53 0.55 3.64
CA VAL A 206 -8.27 0.98 4.84
C VAL A 206 -9.72 1.32 4.50
N GLN A 207 -9.96 2.07 3.41
CA GLN A 207 -11.31 2.38 2.94
C GLN A 207 -12.10 1.12 2.56
N ALA A 208 -11.49 0.23 1.77
CA ALA A 208 -12.09 -1.05 1.36
C ALA A 208 -12.46 -1.91 2.56
N TYR A 209 -11.59 -1.96 3.57
CA TYR A 209 -11.85 -2.71 4.79
C TYR A 209 -13.01 -2.10 5.60
N ASN A 210 -13.00 -0.78 5.76
CA ASN A 210 -14.04 -0.05 6.48
C ASN A 210 -15.41 -0.22 5.82
N ASP A 211 -15.49 -0.09 4.49
CA ASP A 211 -16.71 -0.29 3.71
C ASP A 211 -17.22 -1.73 3.84
N LYS A 212 -16.36 -2.72 3.52
CA LYS A 212 -16.75 -4.14 3.50
C LYS A 212 -17.19 -4.69 4.86
N TYR A 213 -16.61 -4.19 5.96
CA TYR A 213 -16.86 -4.72 7.31
C TYR A 213 -17.57 -3.74 8.24
N GLY A 214 -18.03 -2.58 7.75
CA GLY A 214 -18.69 -1.55 8.56
C GLY A 214 -17.79 -1.01 9.69
N LYS A 215 -16.48 -0.88 9.42
CA LYS A 215 -15.47 -0.44 10.39
C LYS A 215 -15.09 1.02 10.19
N LYS A 216 -14.31 1.57 11.13
CA LYS A 216 -13.83 2.97 11.14
C LYS A 216 -12.35 3.05 11.49
N SER A 217 -11.57 2.08 11.01
CA SER A 217 -10.12 2.06 11.16
C SER A 217 -9.53 3.33 10.53
N LYS A 218 -8.51 3.90 11.17
CA LYS A 218 -7.88 5.14 10.73
C LYS A 218 -6.62 4.85 9.92
N THR A 219 -6.28 5.80 9.07
CA THR A 219 -5.03 5.83 8.31
C THR A 219 -3.91 6.48 9.11
N PHE A 220 -2.76 5.83 9.20
CA PHE A 220 -1.55 6.33 9.83
C PHE A 220 -0.33 6.01 8.96
N VAL A 221 0.28 7.04 8.38
CA VAL A 221 1.49 6.92 7.55
C VAL A 221 2.69 7.57 8.26
N SER A 222 3.90 7.14 7.93
CA SER A 222 5.15 7.58 8.58
C SER A 222 5.86 8.76 7.92
N THR A 223 5.51 9.10 6.68
CA THR A 223 6.11 10.21 5.92
C THR A 223 5.04 11.01 5.22
N ASP A 224 5.30 12.29 4.95
CA ASP A 224 4.33 13.14 4.26
C ASP A 224 4.14 12.69 2.81
N ASP A 225 5.19 12.14 2.17
CA ASP A 225 5.10 11.63 0.80
C ASP A 225 4.13 10.44 0.71
N GLN A 226 4.06 9.56 1.73
CA GLN A 226 3.02 8.52 1.82
C GLN A 226 1.58 9.09 1.89
N ALA A 227 1.43 10.37 2.15
CA ALA A 227 0.15 11.04 2.26
C ALA A 227 -0.21 11.88 1.02
N ASP A 228 0.75 12.10 0.10
CA ASP A 228 0.70 13.11 -0.97
C ASP A 228 -0.52 12.93 -1.89
N TRP A 229 -0.82 11.70 -2.29
CA TRP A 229 -1.87 11.41 -3.28
C TRP A 229 -3.29 11.48 -2.74
N TRP A 230 -3.49 11.43 -1.42
CA TRP A 230 -4.82 11.36 -0.79
C TRP A 230 -5.05 12.43 0.28
N GLY A 231 -4.12 13.39 0.41
CA GLY A 231 -4.25 14.54 1.32
C GLY A 231 -4.13 14.19 2.80
N GLY A 232 -3.47 13.08 3.13
CA GLY A 232 -3.21 12.67 4.50
C GLY A 232 -2.11 13.51 5.17
N LYS A 233 -1.73 13.14 6.40
CA LYS A 233 -0.55 13.70 7.08
C LYS A 233 0.24 12.59 7.76
N ALA A 234 1.56 12.74 7.79
CA ALA A 234 2.40 11.84 8.54
C ALA A 234 2.14 11.92 10.04
N GLY A 235 2.23 10.76 10.69
CA GLY A 235 2.33 10.63 12.13
C GLY A 235 3.62 9.89 12.50
N GLY A 236 4.13 10.14 13.69
CA GLY A 236 5.35 9.52 14.17
C GLY A 236 5.37 9.38 15.68
N THR A 237 6.20 8.46 16.15
CA THR A 237 6.56 8.32 17.56
C THR A 237 7.97 8.90 17.78
N ILE A 238 8.60 8.61 18.91
CA ILE A 238 10.06 8.76 19.06
C ILE A 238 10.81 7.57 18.44
N ALA A 239 12.11 7.75 18.16
CA ALA A 239 13.02 6.72 17.65
C ALA A 239 14.06 6.35 18.71
N HIS A 240 14.69 5.17 18.60
CA HIS A 240 15.80 4.82 19.51
C HIS A 240 16.94 5.84 19.44
N ALA A 241 17.19 6.44 18.27
CA ALA A 241 18.18 7.49 18.10
C ALA A 241 17.88 8.75 18.95
N SER A 242 16.62 9.14 19.10
CA SER A 242 16.28 10.27 19.99
C SER A 242 16.53 9.90 21.45
N ILE A 243 16.20 8.68 21.88
CA ILE A 243 16.48 8.23 23.26
C ILE A 243 17.99 8.23 23.52
N ALA A 244 18.78 7.75 22.57
CA ALA A 244 20.24 7.78 22.65
C ALA A 244 20.79 9.21 22.77
N ALA A 245 20.20 10.18 22.05
CA ALA A 245 20.57 11.59 22.15
C ALA A 245 20.27 12.21 23.53
N PHE A 246 19.34 11.63 24.28
CA PHE A 246 19.07 11.93 25.69
C PHE A 246 19.78 10.94 26.64
N LEU A 247 20.94 10.41 26.24
CA LEU A 247 21.80 9.54 27.05
C LEU A 247 21.12 8.26 27.52
N GLY A 248 20.15 7.76 26.74
CA GLY A 248 19.39 6.56 27.06
C GLY A 248 18.15 6.82 27.90
N ASP A 249 17.88 8.05 28.35
CA ASP A 249 16.71 8.33 29.19
C ASP A 249 15.42 8.50 28.35
N THR A 250 14.66 7.42 28.25
CA THR A 250 13.35 7.39 27.59
C THR A 250 12.36 8.37 28.22
N ALA A 251 12.38 8.53 29.54
CA ALA A 251 11.45 9.39 30.25
C ALA A 251 11.78 10.86 30.02
N GLU A 252 13.06 11.25 30.09
CA GLU A 252 13.50 12.61 29.75
C GLU A 252 13.18 12.95 28.29
N THR A 253 13.45 12.03 27.36
CA THR A 253 13.08 12.18 25.94
C THR A 253 11.60 12.51 25.79
N MET A 254 10.73 11.73 26.45
CA MET A 254 9.29 11.94 26.41
C MET A 254 8.85 13.23 27.09
N MET A 255 9.48 13.64 28.19
CA MET A 255 9.18 14.92 28.85
C MET A 255 9.44 16.11 27.94
N GLN A 256 10.56 16.09 27.19
CA GLN A 256 10.86 17.13 26.21
C GLN A 256 9.92 17.08 25.00
N PHE A 257 9.57 15.88 24.52
CA PHE A 257 8.56 15.71 23.47
C PHE A 257 7.22 16.33 23.89
N CYS A 258 6.75 16.05 25.11
CA CYS A 258 5.48 16.55 25.62
C CYS A 258 5.46 18.08 25.67
N ARG A 259 6.56 18.70 26.16
CA ARG A 259 6.70 20.15 26.30
C ARG A 259 6.71 20.88 24.96
N ILE A 260 7.37 20.31 23.94
CA ILE A 260 7.66 21.02 22.67
C ILE A 260 6.59 20.75 21.61
N MET A 261 6.11 19.51 21.48
CA MET A 261 5.26 19.13 20.35
C MET A 261 3.79 19.59 20.52
N PRO A 262 3.09 19.94 19.43
CA PRO A 262 1.66 20.27 19.47
C PRO A 262 0.80 19.13 20.04
N LEU A 263 -0.33 19.46 20.67
CA LEU A 263 -1.19 18.50 21.38
C LEU A 263 -1.75 17.39 20.46
N GLU A 264 -1.94 17.70 19.18
CA GLU A 264 -2.55 16.84 18.17
C GLU A 264 -1.67 15.62 17.84
N ILE A 265 -0.36 15.70 18.13
CA ILE A 265 0.59 14.61 17.90
C ILE A 265 0.52 13.61 19.06
N PRO A 266 0.13 12.34 18.84
CA PRO A 266 0.04 11.36 19.92
C PRO A 266 1.38 11.12 20.61
N ARG A 267 1.39 11.10 21.95
CA ARG A 267 2.57 10.75 22.74
C ARG A 267 2.71 9.24 22.84
N ILE A 268 3.54 8.66 21.96
CA ILE A 268 3.84 7.22 21.97
C ILE A 268 5.29 7.00 22.38
N ALA A 269 5.50 6.39 23.55
CA ALA A 269 6.83 6.10 24.08
C ALA A 269 7.39 4.80 23.49
N LEU A 270 8.64 4.81 23.03
CA LEU A 270 9.37 3.62 22.62
C LEU A 270 10.09 3.05 23.85
N VAL A 271 9.77 1.83 24.26
CA VAL A 271 10.05 1.34 25.63
C VAL A 271 11.02 0.16 25.68
N ASP A 272 11.69 -0.19 24.60
CA ASP A 272 12.58 -1.35 24.55
C ASP A 272 14.08 -0.98 24.59
N PHE A 273 14.43 0.28 24.87
CA PHE A 273 15.82 0.78 24.77
C PHE A 273 16.77 0.03 25.72
N HIS A 274 16.33 -0.28 26.94
CA HIS A 274 17.14 -1.01 27.93
C HIS A 274 16.89 -2.53 27.96
N ASN A 275 16.16 -3.06 26.97
CA ASN A 275 15.63 -4.42 26.97
C ASN A 275 14.80 -4.74 28.24
N ASP A 276 14.08 -3.74 28.74
CA ASP A 276 13.16 -3.83 29.88
C ASP A 276 11.92 -2.98 29.58
N CYS A 277 11.00 -3.54 28.79
CA CYS A 277 9.78 -2.83 28.40
C CYS A 277 8.94 -2.36 29.57
N ILE A 278 8.95 -3.09 30.68
CA ILE A 278 8.18 -2.72 31.87
C ILE A 278 8.85 -1.57 32.59
N GLY A 279 10.15 -1.65 32.84
CA GLY A 279 10.92 -0.61 33.51
C GLY A 279 10.90 0.74 32.77
N ASP A 280 11.16 0.71 31.46
CA ASP A 280 11.12 1.92 30.62
C ASP A 280 9.72 2.54 30.59
N SER A 281 8.67 1.72 30.51
CA SER A 281 7.28 2.20 30.56
C SER A 281 6.95 2.86 31.90
N GLN A 282 7.30 2.22 33.02
CA GLN A 282 7.01 2.75 34.36
C GLN A 282 7.73 4.07 34.63
N SER A 283 8.98 4.20 34.18
CA SER A 283 9.77 5.43 34.29
C SER A 283 9.10 6.60 33.55
N VAL A 284 8.71 6.39 32.29
CA VAL A 284 7.97 7.38 31.48
C VAL A 284 6.66 7.75 32.15
N MET A 285 5.88 6.74 32.55
CA MET A 285 4.55 6.93 33.12
C MET A 285 4.58 7.79 34.39
N LYS A 286 5.51 7.52 35.31
CA LYS A 286 5.62 8.28 36.56
C LYS A 286 5.94 9.75 36.30
N ARG A 287 6.98 10.05 35.50
CA ARG A 287 7.39 11.44 35.22
C ARG A 287 6.30 12.22 34.49
N MET A 288 5.62 11.59 33.53
CA MET A 288 4.53 12.22 32.79
C MET A 288 3.30 12.45 33.69
N PHE A 289 2.91 11.48 34.52
CA PHE A 289 1.76 11.63 35.41
C PHE A 289 1.99 12.72 36.47
N ASP A 290 3.19 12.82 37.05
CA ASP A 290 3.50 13.85 38.04
C ASP A 290 3.31 15.26 37.46
N LYS A 291 3.77 15.47 36.21
CA LYS A 291 3.59 16.75 35.53
C LYS A 291 2.14 16.98 35.10
N TYR A 292 1.45 15.94 34.63
CA TYR A 292 0.03 15.97 34.31
C TYR A 292 -0.80 16.42 35.53
N TRP A 293 -0.55 15.80 36.69
CA TRP A 293 -1.28 16.10 37.92
C TRP A 293 -1.00 17.50 38.45
N SER A 294 0.27 17.93 38.46
CA SER A 294 0.66 19.31 38.84
C SER A 294 -0.11 20.34 38.02
N LEU A 295 -0.10 20.20 36.69
CA LEU A 295 -0.79 21.12 35.77
C LEU A 295 -2.31 21.11 35.96
N LEU A 296 -2.91 19.94 36.24
CA LEU A 296 -4.33 19.87 36.56
C LEU A 296 -4.67 20.64 37.84
N LYS A 297 -3.84 20.53 38.89
CA LYS A 297 -4.05 21.26 40.16
C LYS A 297 -3.85 22.76 40.01
N GLU A 298 -2.97 23.18 39.10
CA GLU A 298 -2.79 24.58 38.68
C GLU A 298 -3.94 25.10 37.81
N GLY A 299 -4.87 24.24 37.37
CA GLY A 299 -5.97 24.61 36.47
C GLY A 299 -5.57 24.68 34.98
N ASN A 300 -4.33 24.36 34.64
CA ASN A 300 -3.81 24.38 33.26
C ASN A 300 -4.15 23.08 32.52
N LYS A 301 -5.43 22.87 32.26
CA LYS A 301 -5.95 21.62 31.66
C LYS A 301 -5.42 21.37 30.25
N GLU A 302 -5.25 22.40 29.44
CA GLU A 302 -4.78 22.26 28.06
C GLU A 302 -3.32 21.77 28.02
N GLU A 303 -2.44 22.40 28.82
CA GLU A 303 -1.05 21.96 28.91
C GLU A 303 -0.95 20.57 29.57
N ALA A 304 -1.78 20.28 30.57
CA ALA A 304 -1.83 18.95 31.19
C ALA A 304 -2.06 17.85 30.13
N ARG A 305 -2.96 18.08 29.15
CA ARG A 305 -3.24 17.09 28.10
C ARG A 305 -2.02 16.71 27.27
N LYS A 306 -0.98 17.56 27.15
CA LYS A 306 0.27 17.20 26.47
C LYS A 306 1.05 16.09 27.19
N TYR A 307 0.78 15.90 28.49
CA TYR A 307 1.36 14.86 29.33
C TYR A 307 0.44 13.64 29.50
N GLN A 308 -0.67 13.55 28.75
CA GLN A 308 -1.40 12.30 28.59
C GLN A 308 -0.60 11.37 27.68
N LEU A 309 -0.10 10.26 28.22
CA LEU A 309 0.56 9.24 27.41
C LEU A 309 -0.50 8.52 26.57
N PHE A 310 -0.37 8.56 25.25
CA PHE A 310 -1.30 7.88 24.35
C PHE A 310 -1.05 6.38 24.34
N GLY A 311 0.21 5.97 24.33
CA GLY A 311 0.57 4.56 24.37
C GLY A 311 2.05 4.29 24.54
N VAL A 312 2.37 3.02 24.76
CA VAL A 312 3.74 2.49 24.74
C VAL A 312 3.94 1.60 23.52
N ARG A 313 5.17 1.60 23.01
CA ARG A 313 5.57 0.83 21.84
C ARG A 313 6.77 -0.07 22.16
N PRO A 314 6.55 -1.33 22.52
CA PRO A 314 7.63 -2.32 22.52
C PRO A 314 8.03 -2.67 21.07
N ASP A 315 9.34 -2.68 20.81
CA ASP A 315 9.94 -3.04 19.52
C ASP A 315 11.10 -4.06 19.67
N THR A 316 11.07 -4.85 20.74
CA THR A 316 12.13 -5.81 21.10
C THR A 316 12.51 -6.69 19.90
N SER A 317 13.82 -6.78 19.63
CA SER A 317 14.37 -7.57 18.53
C SER A 317 13.97 -9.05 18.61
N GLY A 318 13.66 -9.65 17.46
CA GLY A 318 13.24 -11.05 17.35
C GLY A 318 14.26 -12.09 17.82
N ASN A 319 15.52 -11.71 18.02
CA ASN A 319 16.57 -12.57 18.55
C ASN A 319 16.86 -12.36 20.05
N MET A 320 16.15 -11.43 20.70
CA MET A 320 16.40 -11.01 22.07
C MET A 320 15.17 -11.26 22.95
N ARG A 321 15.38 -11.82 24.14
CA ARG A 321 14.35 -11.93 25.18
C ARG A 321 14.38 -10.68 26.05
N ASP A 322 13.22 -10.07 26.26
CA ASP A 322 13.07 -8.96 27.20
C ASP A 322 13.32 -9.42 28.65
N LYS A 323 13.93 -8.58 29.48
CA LYS A 323 14.21 -8.90 30.90
C LYS A 323 12.95 -9.19 31.71
N ALA A 324 11.82 -8.59 31.34
CA ALA A 324 10.53 -8.81 31.98
C ALA A 324 9.99 -10.25 31.79
N ILE A 325 10.59 -11.04 30.88
CA ILE A 325 10.10 -12.36 30.53
C ILE A 325 11.01 -13.45 31.09
N PRO A 326 10.51 -14.28 32.04
CA PRO A 326 11.21 -15.47 32.48
C PRO A 326 11.48 -16.43 31.31
N PRO A 327 12.64 -17.11 31.24
CA PRO A 327 12.87 -18.11 30.20
C PRO A 327 11.82 -19.21 30.25
N PHE A 328 11.22 -19.51 29.11
CA PHE A 328 10.51 -20.75 28.89
C PHE A 328 11.42 -21.83 28.29
N GLY A 329 12.48 -21.42 27.58
CA GLY A 329 13.46 -22.32 26.96
C GLY A 329 13.27 -22.51 25.45
N ASP A 330 12.18 -21.99 24.88
CA ASP A 330 11.97 -21.90 23.44
C ASP A 330 12.15 -20.45 22.97
N LYS A 331 13.18 -20.21 22.14
CA LYS A 331 13.49 -18.89 21.58
C LYS A 331 12.32 -18.26 20.83
N LYS A 332 11.47 -19.05 20.17
CA LYS A 332 10.29 -18.52 19.44
C LYS A 332 9.24 -17.95 20.39
N LEU A 333 9.16 -18.47 21.60
CA LEU A 333 8.22 -18.05 22.64
C LEU A 333 8.81 -17.01 23.61
N ASP A 334 10.14 -16.93 23.68
CA ASP A 334 10.86 -16.03 24.58
C ASP A 334 11.26 -14.71 23.89
N CYS A 335 11.66 -14.73 22.62
CA CYS A 335 12.28 -13.57 21.97
C CYS A 335 11.28 -12.66 21.25
N GLY A 336 11.71 -11.41 21.05
CA GLY A 336 10.97 -10.36 20.35
C GLY A 336 9.68 -9.95 21.04
N VAL A 337 8.90 -9.13 20.34
CA VAL A 337 7.55 -8.78 20.78
C VAL A 337 6.63 -9.99 20.64
N ASN A 338 6.27 -10.59 21.78
CA ASN A 338 5.47 -11.82 21.89
C ASN A 338 4.28 -11.65 22.86
N PRO A 339 3.28 -12.56 22.85
CA PRO A 339 2.09 -12.47 23.71
C PRO A 339 2.38 -12.32 25.20
N ARG A 340 3.40 -13.02 25.73
CA ARG A 340 3.75 -12.98 27.16
C ARG A 340 4.25 -11.61 27.56
N LEU A 341 5.08 -10.99 26.72
CA LEU A 341 5.56 -9.63 26.94
C LEU A 341 4.42 -8.64 27.02
N ILE A 342 3.46 -8.73 26.08
CA ILE A 342 2.34 -7.79 26.02
C ILE A 342 1.39 -7.96 27.21
N TRP A 343 1.10 -9.19 27.64
CA TRP A 343 0.31 -9.42 28.86
C TRP A 343 1.00 -8.88 30.12
N ALA A 344 2.30 -9.14 30.28
CA ALA A 344 3.08 -8.63 31.40
C ALA A 344 3.09 -7.08 31.40
N LEU A 345 3.31 -6.48 30.24
CA LEU A 345 3.29 -5.04 30.04
C LEU A 345 1.92 -4.42 30.37
N ARG A 346 0.82 -5.00 29.87
CA ARG A 346 -0.54 -4.52 30.15
C ARG A 346 -0.84 -4.52 31.65
N ASN A 347 -0.48 -5.61 32.34
CA ASN A 347 -0.67 -5.73 33.78
C ASN A 347 0.15 -4.71 34.55
N ALA A 348 1.41 -4.50 34.16
CA ALA A 348 2.29 -3.51 34.76
C ALA A 348 1.77 -2.08 34.59
N ILE A 349 1.33 -1.70 33.38
CA ILE A 349 0.76 -0.36 33.12
C ILE A 349 -0.50 -0.16 33.98
N ASN A 350 -1.42 -1.13 33.99
CA ASN A 350 -2.67 -1.03 34.77
C ASN A 350 -2.43 -0.89 36.28
N ALA A 351 -1.34 -1.46 36.80
CA ALA A 351 -1.01 -1.46 38.22
C ALA A 351 -0.02 -0.37 38.63
N ALA A 352 0.59 0.35 37.68
CA ALA A 352 1.72 1.26 37.93
C ALA A 352 1.43 2.30 39.02
N PHE A 353 0.23 2.89 39.01
CA PHE A 353 -0.17 3.92 39.97
C PHE A 353 -0.12 3.47 41.44
N LYS A 354 -0.23 2.16 41.71
CA LYS A 354 -0.19 1.61 43.07
C LYS A 354 1.19 1.74 43.72
N GLN A 355 2.23 1.96 42.92
CA GLN A 355 3.60 2.13 43.40
C GLN A 355 3.98 3.59 43.58
N TRP A 356 3.10 4.52 43.18
CA TRP A 356 3.40 5.94 43.23
C TRP A 356 3.00 6.53 44.58
N ASP A 357 3.86 7.36 45.13
CA ASP A 357 3.51 8.23 46.24
C ASP A 357 2.67 9.39 45.70
N ILE A 358 1.35 9.26 45.81
CA ILE A 358 0.36 10.22 45.30
C ILE A 358 -0.74 10.46 46.34
N PRO A 359 -1.32 11.67 46.41
CA PRO A 359 -2.38 11.96 47.35
C PRO A 359 -3.66 11.20 47.02
N PHE A 360 -4.54 11.03 48.01
CA PHE A 360 -5.76 10.23 47.88
C PHE A 360 -6.68 10.72 46.74
N ASP A 361 -6.75 12.03 46.52
CA ASP A 361 -7.55 12.64 45.44
C ASP A 361 -6.99 12.36 44.04
N ALA A 362 -5.71 12.01 43.91
CA ALA A 362 -5.08 11.65 42.65
C ALA A 362 -5.29 10.18 42.24
N ILE A 363 -5.65 9.29 43.18
CA ILE A 363 -5.65 7.83 42.94
C ILE A 363 -6.58 7.44 41.80
N LEU A 364 -7.82 7.96 41.78
CA LEU A 364 -8.78 7.63 40.74
C LEU A 364 -8.32 8.14 39.37
N VAL A 365 -7.82 9.38 39.32
CA VAL A 365 -7.28 10.00 38.11
C VAL A 365 -6.06 9.25 37.59
N ALA A 366 -5.15 8.81 38.48
CA ALA A 366 -3.99 8.02 38.13
C ALA A 366 -4.38 6.65 37.55
N LYS A 367 -5.37 5.99 38.16
CA LYS A 367 -5.89 4.72 37.67
C LYS A 367 -6.47 4.86 36.26
N GLU A 368 -7.33 5.84 36.03
CA GLU A 368 -7.92 6.10 34.71
C GLU A 368 -6.85 6.47 33.68
N TRP A 369 -5.89 7.33 34.05
CA TRP A 369 -4.77 7.72 33.20
C TRP A 369 -3.93 6.51 32.77
N CYS A 370 -3.61 5.60 33.69
CA CYS A 370 -2.88 4.37 33.41
C CYS A 370 -3.68 3.42 32.51
N GLN A 371 -4.97 3.24 32.76
CA GLN A 371 -5.83 2.33 31.99
C GLN A 371 -6.09 2.84 30.57
N ALA A 372 -6.00 4.15 30.33
CA ALA A 372 -6.16 4.76 29.02
C ALA A 372 -4.94 4.58 28.08
N ILE A 373 -3.76 4.24 28.62
CA ILE A 373 -2.54 4.03 27.83
C ILE A 373 -2.73 2.81 26.93
N LYS A 374 -2.53 3.00 25.63
CA LYS A 374 -2.58 1.92 24.63
C LYS A 374 -1.27 1.15 24.51
N ILE A 375 -1.34 -0.06 23.99
CA ILE A 375 -0.18 -0.86 23.57
C ILE A 375 -0.13 -0.92 22.05
N ILE A 376 0.96 -0.38 21.49
CA ILE A 376 1.25 -0.38 20.06
C ILE A 376 2.41 -1.34 19.82
N VAL A 377 2.23 -2.39 19.04
CA VAL A 377 3.31 -3.38 18.84
C VAL A 377 3.97 -3.21 17.48
N THR A 378 5.30 -3.26 17.44
CA THR A 378 6.08 -3.25 16.20
C THR A 378 7.12 -4.39 16.20
N GLY A 379 7.87 -4.54 15.12
CA GLY A 379 8.92 -5.56 15.01
C GLY A 379 8.41 -6.87 14.41
N GLY A 380 8.58 -7.01 13.09
CA GLY A 380 8.35 -8.26 12.37
C GLY A 380 6.89 -8.74 12.33
N PHE A 381 5.91 -7.84 12.47
CA PHE A 381 4.50 -8.20 12.30
C PHE A 381 4.14 -8.42 10.83
N ASN A 382 3.29 -9.41 10.61
CA ASN A 382 2.67 -9.77 9.33
C ASN A 382 1.27 -10.35 9.63
N ALA A 383 0.48 -10.66 8.61
CA ALA A 383 -0.87 -11.19 8.79
C ALA A 383 -0.90 -12.44 9.70
N LYS A 384 0.03 -13.39 9.52
CA LYS A 384 0.11 -14.63 10.32
C LYS A 384 0.35 -14.34 11.81
N LYS A 385 1.33 -13.49 12.14
CA LYS A 385 1.65 -13.11 13.52
C LYS A 385 0.50 -12.32 14.17
N ILE A 386 -0.15 -11.43 13.41
CA ILE A 386 -1.30 -10.66 13.90
C ILE A 386 -2.49 -11.58 14.19
N THR A 387 -2.82 -12.51 13.29
CA THR A 387 -3.88 -13.50 13.53
C THR A 387 -3.64 -14.27 14.82
N MET A 388 -2.42 -14.75 15.05
CA MET A 388 -2.06 -15.43 16.30
C MET A 388 -2.28 -14.53 17.53
N PHE A 389 -1.92 -13.25 17.48
CA PHE A 389 -2.15 -12.32 18.59
C PHE A 389 -3.65 -12.10 18.84
N GLU A 390 -4.45 -11.96 17.77
CA GLU A 390 -5.89 -11.75 17.87
C GLU A 390 -6.67 -13.01 18.27
N GLU A 391 -6.15 -14.22 18.01
CA GLU A 391 -6.70 -15.50 18.49
C GLU A 391 -6.41 -15.74 19.96
N LEU A 392 -5.24 -15.31 20.44
CA LEU A 392 -4.83 -15.40 21.85
C LEU A 392 -5.32 -14.20 22.69
N GLU A 393 -6.18 -13.34 22.13
CA GLU A 393 -6.75 -12.15 22.76
C GLU A 393 -5.68 -11.25 23.42
N VAL A 394 -4.50 -11.16 22.80
CA VAL A 394 -3.40 -10.35 23.33
C VAL A 394 -3.82 -8.88 23.37
N PRO A 395 -3.59 -8.14 24.47
CA PRO A 395 -4.10 -6.79 24.67
C PRO A 395 -3.28 -5.74 23.88
N VAL A 396 -3.29 -5.87 22.56
CA VAL A 396 -2.74 -4.92 21.60
C VAL A 396 -3.85 -4.02 21.07
N ASP A 397 -3.60 -2.72 21.02
CA ASP A 397 -4.54 -1.75 20.48
C ASP A 397 -4.25 -1.41 19.01
N ILE A 398 -2.96 -1.37 18.62
CA ILE A 398 -2.50 -0.93 17.31
C ILE A 398 -1.29 -1.78 16.88
N TYR A 399 -1.23 -2.16 15.62
CA TYR A 399 -0.06 -2.86 15.05
C TYR A 399 0.71 -1.92 14.12
N GLY A 400 2.03 -1.83 14.26
CA GLY A 400 2.88 -1.24 13.23
C GLY A 400 3.52 -2.31 12.37
N VAL A 401 3.35 -2.15 11.06
CA VAL A 401 3.70 -3.16 10.06
C VAL A 401 4.56 -2.50 8.99
N GLY A 402 5.66 -3.18 8.62
CA GLY A 402 6.69 -2.65 7.72
C GLY A 402 6.84 -3.49 6.47
N SER A 403 8.02 -4.12 6.30
CA SER A 403 8.43 -4.83 5.09
C SER A 403 7.43 -5.88 4.57
N SER A 404 6.71 -6.58 5.44
CA SER A 404 5.71 -7.59 5.04
C SER A 404 4.57 -7.02 4.20
N LEU A 405 4.29 -5.73 4.28
CA LEU A 405 3.30 -5.06 3.42
C LEU A 405 3.80 -4.95 1.98
N LEU A 406 5.13 -4.85 1.80
CA LEU A 406 5.80 -4.73 0.50
C LEU A 406 6.35 -6.06 0.00
N GLU A 407 6.02 -7.18 0.63
CA GLU A 407 6.51 -8.50 0.19
C GLU A 407 5.92 -8.87 -1.17
N ASN A 408 6.78 -9.40 -2.06
CA ASN A 408 6.40 -10.10 -3.28
C ASN A 408 6.99 -11.51 -3.21
N SER A 409 6.14 -12.49 -2.94
CA SER A 409 6.44 -13.91 -2.75
C SER A 409 5.33 -14.75 -3.35
N ASP A 410 5.47 -16.08 -3.38
CA ASP A 410 4.44 -16.98 -3.90
C ASP A 410 3.05 -16.78 -3.23
N GLU A 411 3.02 -16.29 -1.98
CA GLU A 411 1.78 -16.00 -1.25
C GLU A 411 1.21 -14.60 -1.52
N THR A 412 2.05 -13.66 -1.97
CA THR A 412 1.73 -12.24 -2.07
C THR A 412 1.85 -11.66 -3.48
N ASN A 413 2.29 -12.46 -4.45
CA ASN A 413 2.45 -12.07 -5.84
C ASN A 413 1.15 -11.51 -6.39
N ASN A 414 1.27 -10.36 -7.05
CA ASN A 414 0.16 -9.70 -7.71
C ASN A 414 0.64 -9.09 -9.03
N ASP A 415 1.51 -9.81 -9.73
CA ASP A 415 2.03 -9.34 -10.99
C ASP A 415 0.87 -9.26 -12.00
N PHE A 416 0.83 -8.14 -12.72
CA PHE A 416 -0.05 -7.97 -13.85
C PHE A 416 0.62 -8.53 -15.09
N THR A 417 -0.21 -9.02 -16.00
CA THR A 417 0.16 -9.35 -17.37
C THR A 417 -0.86 -8.71 -18.29
N SER A 418 -0.44 -8.45 -19.52
CA SER A 418 -1.33 -8.10 -20.59
C SER A 418 -1.15 -9.00 -21.79
N ASP A 419 -2.25 -9.20 -22.51
CA ASP A 419 -2.25 -9.98 -23.74
C ASP A 419 -3.19 -9.30 -24.74
N ILE A 420 -2.79 -9.27 -26.01
CA ILE A 420 -3.73 -9.04 -27.12
C ILE A 420 -4.65 -10.26 -27.17
N VAL A 421 -5.96 -10.00 -27.13
CA VAL A 421 -6.99 -11.05 -27.16
C VAL A 421 -7.78 -11.08 -28.45
N ARG A 422 -7.88 -9.94 -29.14
CA ARG A 422 -8.58 -9.80 -30.41
C ARG A 422 -7.84 -8.83 -31.33
N VAL A 423 -7.95 -9.05 -32.62
CA VAL A 423 -7.53 -8.12 -33.68
C VAL A 423 -8.74 -7.72 -34.50
N LYS A 424 -8.78 -6.46 -34.95
CA LYS A 424 -9.85 -5.98 -35.83
C LYS A 424 -9.44 -6.19 -37.28
N ILE A 425 -10.23 -6.95 -38.01
CA ILE A 425 -10.07 -7.21 -39.45
C ILE A 425 -11.33 -6.71 -40.13
N ASP A 426 -11.18 -5.73 -41.01
CA ASP A 426 -12.28 -4.86 -41.47
C ASP A 426 -13.02 -4.24 -40.27
N ASP A 427 -14.33 -4.46 -40.17
CA ASP A 427 -15.19 -3.98 -39.08
C ASP A 427 -15.47 -5.03 -38.00
N SER A 428 -14.82 -6.20 -38.08
CA SER A 428 -15.07 -7.35 -37.20
C SER A 428 -13.89 -7.65 -36.28
N TRP A 429 -14.21 -7.95 -35.01
CA TRP A 429 -13.23 -8.47 -34.05
C TRP A 429 -13.04 -9.98 -34.27
N VAL A 430 -11.77 -10.39 -34.38
CA VAL A 430 -11.37 -11.79 -34.49
C VAL A 430 -10.50 -12.15 -33.30
N GLU A 431 -10.79 -13.24 -32.61
CA GLU A 431 -9.99 -13.71 -31.48
C GLU A 431 -8.58 -14.10 -31.97
N MET A 432 -7.57 -13.51 -31.31
CA MET A 432 -6.18 -13.69 -31.66
C MET A 432 -5.33 -13.53 -30.42
N HIS A 433 -4.98 -14.65 -29.80
CA HIS A 433 -4.27 -14.67 -28.54
C HIS A 433 -3.31 -15.85 -28.45
N LYS A 434 -2.36 -15.74 -27.53
CA LYS A 434 -1.48 -16.85 -27.16
C LYS A 434 -2.30 -18.02 -26.59
N VAL A 435 -1.83 -19.24 -26.82
CA VAL A 435 -2.42 -20.45 -26.22
C VAL A 435 -2.52 -20.32 -24.70
N GLY A 436 -3.68 -20.68 -24.13
CA GLY A 436 -3.96 -20.54 -22.69
C GLY A 436 -4.30 -19.11 -22.26
N ARG A 437 -4.80 -18.30 -23.20
CA ARG A 437 -5.42 -16.99 -23.00
C ARG A 437 -6.72 -16.95 -23.78
N GLY A 438 -7.54 -15.95 -23.53
CA GLY A 438 -8.75 -15.67 -24.29
C GLY A 438 -9.32 -14.32 -23.89
N PRO A 439 -10.22 -13.74 -24.68
CA PRO A 439 -10.90 -12.53 -24.27
C PRO A 439 -11.78 -12.83 -23.05
N CYS A 440 -11.54 -12.08 -21.98
CA CYS A 440 -12.31 -12.21 -20.74
C CYS A 440 -13.13 -10.96 -20.46
N ASP A 441 -14.11 -11.08 -19.56
CA ASP A 441 -14.99 -9.99 -19.16
C ASP A 441 -14.89 -9.72 -17.66
N ASN A 442 -15.17 -8.47 -17.30
CA ASN A 442 -15.28 -8.04 -15.91
C ASN A 442 -16.45 -7.07 -15.82
N PRO A 443 -17.50 -7.38 -15.03
CA PRO A 443 -18.70 -6.55 -14.95
C PRO A 443 -18.44 -5.17 -14.29
N ASN A 444 -17.28 -4.97 -13.66
CA ASN A 444 -16.90 -3.70 -13.05
C ASN A 444 -16.18 -2.74 -14.02
N LEU A 445 -15.96 -3.14 -15.28
CA LEU A 445 -15.35 -2.26 -16.28
C LEU A 445 -16.33 -1.17 -16.69
N ASN A 446 -15.84 0.06 -16.77
CA ASN A 446 -16.57 1.22 -17.29
C ASN A 446 -15.80 1.87 -18.44
N SER A 447 -16.53 2.39 -19.43
CA SER A 447 -15.94 3.18 -20.51
C SER A 447 -15.35 4.49 -19.96
N ILE A 448 -14.13 4.81 -20.41
CA ILE A 448 -13.33 5.96 -19.99
C ILE A 448 -13.18 7.00 -21.09
N ALA A 449 -12.85 6.53 -22.30
CA ALA A 449 -12.57 7.33 -23.49
C ALA A 449 -13.11 6.59 -24.71
#